data_AF-A0A7X7AJG5-F1
#
_entry.id   AF-A0A7X7AJG5-F1
#
_cell.length_a   1.000
_cell.length_b   1.000
_cell.length_c   1.000
_cell.angle_alpha   90.00
_cell.angle_beta   90.00
_cell.angle_gamma   90.00
#
_symmetry.space_group_name_H-M   'P 1'
#
loop_
_entity.id
_entity.type
_entity.pdbx_description
1 polymer ?
#
loop_
_entity_poly.entity_id
_entity_poly.type
_entity_poly.pdbx_seq_one_letter_code
_entity_poly.pdbx_strand_id
1 'polypeptide(L)' 'RVEDGFNGLHFKVGDAEYLADKIEYVFDNPESREKFISNIPHVKTIDENVSELIEIYKKHTKS' A
#
# COMPACT_ATOMS: atom_id res chain seq x y z
N ARG A 1 -1.74 4.62 -2.45
CA ARG A 1 -0.48 5.35 -2.17
C ARG A 1 -0.20 5.22 -0.68
N VAL A 2 1.07 5.09 -0.28
CA VAL A 2 1.45 5.04 1.14
C VAL A 2 1.62 6.47 1.67
N GLU A 3 1.04 6.76 2.83
CA GLU A 3 1.12 7.99 3.61
C GLU A 3 1.88 7.69 4.91
N ASP A 4 3.01 8.37 5.08
CA ASP A 4 3.92 8.16 6.21
C ASP A 4 3.22 8.43 7.56
N GLY A 5 3.34 7.48 8.50
CA GLY A 5 2.75 7.55 9.83
C GLY A 5 1.22 7.32 9.89
N PHE A 6 0.56 7.11 8.75
CA PHE A 6 -0.89 6.87 8.69
C PHE A 6 -1.23 5.44 8.27
N ASN A 7 -0.80 5.02 7.08
CA ASN A 7 -1.04 3.67 6.54
C ASN A 7 0.25 2.91 6.23
N GLY A 8 1.39 3.44 6.69
CA GLY A 8 2.70 2.84 6.55
C GLY A 8 3.80 3.81 6.95
N LEU A 9 5.04 3.45 6.65
CA LEU A 9 6.22 4.28 6.91
C LEU A 9 7.02 4.45 5.63
N HIS A 10 7.48 5.67 5.37
CA HIS A 10 8.47 5.95 4.33
C HIS A 10 9.87 5.75 4.89
N PHE A 11 10.78 5.35 4.02
CA PHE A 11 12.20 5.27 4.30
C PHE A 11 12.99 5.84 3.12
N LYS A 12 14.26 6.14 3.37
CA LYS A 12 15.13 6.74 2.36
C LYS A 12 15.68 5.65 1.44
N VAL A 13 15.57 5.88 0.13
CA VAL A 13 16.08 4.95 -0.88
C VAL A 13 17.61 4.82 -0.75
N GLY A 14 18.10 3.58 -0.73
CA GLY A 14 19.52 3.27 -0.60
C GLY A 14 20.06 3.32 0.82
N ASP A 15 19.20 3.57 1.81
CA ASP A 15 19.58 3.67 3.22
C ASP A 15 19.06 2.45 3.99
N ALA A 16 19.91 1.43 4.11
CA ALA A 16 19.53 0.15 4.72
C ALA A 16 19.37 0.25 6.25
N GLU A 17 20.16 1.10 6.91
CA GLU A 17 20.06 1.35 8.35
C GLU A 17 18.71 2.01 8.67
N TYR A 18 18.32 3.04 7.90
CA TYR A 18 17.03 3.67 8.13
C TYR A 18 15.84 2.73 7.85
N LEU A 19 15.97 1.81 6.89
CA LEU A 19 14.96 0.77 6.68
C LEU A 19 14.87 -0.19 7.88
N ALA A 20 16.02 -0.60 8.44
CA ALA A 20 16.06 -1.46 9.63
C ALA A 20 15.37 -0.79 10.83
N ASP A 21 15.67 0.48 11.09
CA ASP A 21 15.03 1.24 12.17
C ASP A 21 13.49 1.28 12.04
N LYS A 22 12.98 1.44 10.81
CA LYS A 22 11.53 1.43 10.55
C LYS A 22 10.91 0.06 10.79
N ILE A 23 11.62 -1.01 10.44
CA ILE A 23 11.17 -2.39 10.66
C ILE A 23 11.12 -2.67 12.17
N GLU A 24 12.18 -2.33 12.90
CA GLU A 24 12.26 -2.48 14.36
C GLU A 24 11.14 -1.70 15.05
N TYR A 25 10.92 -0.45 14.66
CA TYR A 25 9.81 0.36 15.20
C TYR A 25 8.44 -0.34 15.07
N VAL A 26 8.15 -0.98 13.94
CA VAL A 26 6.87 -1.69 13.72
C VAL A 26 6.76 -2.97 14.58
N PHE A 27 7.88 -3.61 14.89
CA PHE A 27 7.91 -4.76 15.80
C PHE A 27 7.69 -4.33 17.25
N ASP A 28 8.34 -3.25 17.67
CA ASP A 28 8.32 -2.77 19.05
C ASP A 28 7.03 -2.00 19.42
N ASN A 29 6.29 -1.49 18.43
CA ASN A 29 5.08 -0.67 18.63
C ASN A 29 3.87 -1.33 17.95
N PRO A 30 3.32 -2.44 18.51
CA PRO A 30 2.23 -3.19 17.91
C PRO A 30 0.95 -2.37 17.69
N GLU A 31 0.65 -1.40 18.55
CA GLU A 31 -0.49 -0.49 18.38
C GLU A 31 -0.34 0.40 17.15
N SER A 32 0.90 0.83 16.84
CA SER A 32 1.20 1.58 15.62
C SER A 32 1.01 0.70 14.39
N ARG A 33 1.42 -0.57 14.45
CA ARG A 33 1.18 -1.55 13.38
C ARG A 33 -0.31 -1.76 13.11
N GLU A 34 -1.11 -1.96 14.15
CA GLU A 34 -2.57 -2.14 14.01
C GLU A 34 -3.23 -0.91 13.40
N LYS A 35 -2.82 0.29 13.84
CA LYS A 35 -3.26 1.56 13.24
C LYS A 35 -2.91 1.64 11.76
N PHE A 36 -1.73 1.19 11.35
CA PHE A 36 -1.37 1.22 9.93
C PHE A 36 -2.26 0.27 9.13
N ILE A 37 -2.44 -0.97 9.61
CA ILE A 37 -3.26 -1.99 8.94
C ILE A 37 -4.70 -1.51 8.75
N SER A 38 -5.31 -0.88 9.76
CA SER A 38 -6.68 -0.38 9.67
C SER A 38 -6.84 0.78 8.67
N ASN A 39 -5.75 1.48 8.34
CA ASN A 39 -5.73 2.58 7.38
C ASN A 39 -5.19 2.19 5.99
N ILE A 40 -4.82 0.92 5.77
CA ILE A 40 -4.43 0.45 4.43
C ILE A 40 -5.68 0.50 3.54
N PRO A 41 -5.68 1.28 2.45
CA PRO A 41 -6.80 1.31 1.53
C PRO A 41 -6.95 -0.05 0.84
N HIS A 42 -8.17 -0.35 0.38
CA HIS A 42 -8.43 -1.58 -0.38
C HIS A 42 -7.43 -1.74 -1.53
N VAL A 43 -6.67 -2.84 -1.51
CA VAL A 43 -5.77 -3.22 -2.58
C VAL A 43 -6.54 -4.17 -3.49
N LYS A 44 -6.78 -3.72 -4.73
CA LYS A 44 -7.52 -4.50 -5.72
C LYS A 44 -6.86 -5.86 -5.92
N THR A 45 -7.67 -6.90 -5.87
CA THR A 45 -7.33 -8.24 -6.30
C THR A 45 -7.01 -8.27 -7.80
N ILE A 46 -6.43 -9.37 -8.27
CA ILE A 46 -6.18 -9.59 -9.70
C ILE A 46 -7.51 -9.51 -10.47
N ASP A 47 -8.57 -10.15 -9.96
CA ASP A 47 -9.87 -10.19 -10.62
C ASP A 47 -10.54 -8.81 -10.71
N GLU A 48 -10.42 -7.99 -9.67
CA GLU A 48 -10.92 -6.60 -9.69
C GLU A 48 -10.16 -5.75 -10.72
N ASN A 49 -8.82 -5.90 -10.80
CA ASN A 49 -8.02 -5.22 -11.82
C ASN A 49 -8.41 -5.68 -13.24
N VAL A 50 -8.58 -6.99 -13.46
CA VAL A 50 -8.98 -7.53 -14.77
C VAL A 50 -10.36 -7.03 -15.18
N SER A 51 -11.31 -7.05 -14.25
CA SER A 51 -12.69 -6.60 -14.51
C SER A 51 -12.71 -5.12 -14.89
N GLU A 52 -11.98 -4.27 -14.17
CA GLU A 52 -11.86 -2.84 -14.49
C GLU A 52 -11.23 -2.61 -15.87
N LEU A 53 -10.15 -3.33 -16.21
CA LEU A 53 -9.50 -3.21 -17.51
C LEU A 53 -10.45 -3.60 -18.65
N ILE A 54 -11.20 -4.69 -18.50
CA ILE A 54 -12.20 -5.13 -19.48
C ILE A 54 -13.25 -4.03 -19.71
N GLU A 55 -13.76 -3.41 -18.65
CA GLU A 55 -14.75 -2.34 -18.77
C GLU A 55 -14.18 -1.08 -19.44
N ILE A 56 -12.92 -0.72 -19.15
CA ILE A 56 -12.22 0.35 -19.86
C ILE A 56 -12.14 0.04 -21.36
N TYR A 57 -11.69 -1.16 -21.75
CA TYR A 57 -11.58 -1.52 -23.17
C TYR A 57 -12.95 -1.56 -23.86
N LYS A 58 -13.98 -2.13 -23.24
CA LYS A 58 -15.36 -2.14 -23.78
C LYS A 58 -15.90 -0.73 -24.03
N LYS A 59 -15.62 0.20 -23.13
CA LYS A 59 -16.04 1.60 -23.25
C LYS A 59 -15.43 2.30 -24.47
N HIS A 60 -14.22 1.92 -24.86
CA HIS A 60 -13.48 2.54 -25.97
C HIS A 60 -13.50 1.75 -27.28
N THR A 61 -14.08 0.53 -27.30
CA THR A 61 -14.20 -0.31 -28.51
C THR A 61 -15.62 -0.39 -29.09
N LYS A 62 -16.64 0.16 -28.39
CA LYS A 62 -17.94 0.45 -29.01
C LYS A 62 -17.82 1.71 -29.87
N SER A 63 -17.41 1.53 -31.13
CA SER A 63 -17.53 2.50 -32.21
C SER A 63 -18.22 1.88 -33.41
#